data_AF-A0A6P3YAA3-F1
#
_entry.id   AF-A0A6P3YAA3-F1
#
_cell.length_a   1.000
_cell.length_b   1.000
_cell.length_c   1.000
_cell.angle_alpha   90.00
_cell.angle_beta   90.00
_cell.angle_gamma   90.00
#
_symmetry.space_group_name_H-M   'P 1'
#
loop_
_entity.id
_entity.type
_entity.pdbx_description
1 polymer ?
#
loop_
_entity_poly.entity_id
_entity_poly.type
_entity_poly.pdbx_seq_one_letter_code
_entity_poly.pdbx_strand_id
1 'polypeptide(L)'
;MPKKKTGQRRKAEKQKLRQKEIRTAKEQIDLAKFPCNSVMECDKCNKKQKSRAFCYFCQTLQRLPMCAHCGKIKCMLKTGDCVVRHPGVFTTGLGMVGAICDHCEAWVCHGRRCLTTHACICPLIDAICQECERGVWDHGGRIFRCSFCNCFLCEDDQFEHQASCQILEAESFKCQSCNRLGQYSCLRCKTCYCEDHVRRKGFKYEKNKAIPCPKCSFETSQTKDLSMSTRSHKFGRQNQGGPSESDEENGYNSYRNQESCYGTTSYANNDENNEDDEDDDDDYDDEDEYEDEENDDDELSSEDEDKKNTKTQRISNSDKSKV
;
A
#
# COMPACT_ATOMS: atom_id res chain seq x y z
N MET A 1 36.13 -31.33 -3.88
CA MET A 1 35.68 -30.24 -2.98
C MET A 1 34.94 -29.20 -3.80
N PRO A 2 33.74 -28.73 -3.39
CA PRO A 2 33.09 -27.60 -4.04
C PRO A 2 34.04 -26.39 -4.00
N LYS A 3 34.29 -25.75 -5.14
CA LYS A 3 35.17 -24.57 -5.21
C LYS A 3 34.66 -23.49 -4.24
N LYS A 4 35.57 -22.90 -3.45
CA LYS A 4 35.22 -21.79 -2.55
C LYS A 4 34.56 -20.68 -3.39
N LYS A 5 33.35 -20.27 -3.00
CA LYS A 5 32.64 -19.17 -3.67
C LYS A 5 33.46 -17.89 -3.54
N THR A 6 33.61 -17.17 -4.65
CA THR A 6 34.25 -15.84 -4.72
C THR A 6 33.53 -14.83 -3.84
N GLY A 7 34.21 -13.76 -3.42
CA GLY A 7 33.64 -12.69 -2.59
C GLY A 7 32.39 -12.06 -3.23
N GLN A 8 32.47 -11.78 -4.55
CA GLN A 8 31.35 -11.28 -5.34
C GLN A 8 30.13 -12.22 -5.30
N ARG A 9 30.35 -13.54 -5.51
CA ARG A 9 29.26 -14.53 -5.45
C ARG A 9 28.60 -14.62 -4.06
N ARG A 10 29.38 -14.44 -2.99
CA ARG A 10 28.83 -14.37 -1.62
C ARG A 10 28.00 -13.11 -1.39
N LYS A 11 28.44 -11.95 -1.91
CA LYS A 11 27.70 -10.67 -1.82
C LYS A 11 26.38 -10.75 -2.58
N ALA A 12 26.40 -11.29 -3.80
CA ALA A 12 25.19 -11.50 -4.62
C ALA A 12 24.19 -12.46 -3.95
N GLU A 13 24.66 -13.58 -3.38
CA GLU A 13 23.78 -14.51 -2.65
C GLU A 13 23.16 -13.86 -1.41
N LYS A 14 23.93 -13.06 -0.65
CA LYS A 14 23.42 -12.32 0.51
C LYS A 14 22.39 -11.27 0.10
N GLN A 15 22.62 -10.54 -1.00
CA GLN A 15 21.67 -9.57 -1.53
C GLN A 15 20.38 -10.24 -2.00
N LYS A 16 20.47 -11.38 -2.70
CA LYS A 16 19.31 -12.16 -3.14
C LYS A 16 18.50 -12.66 -1.95
N LEU A 17 19.15 -13.07 -0.87
CA LEU A 17 18.47 -13.50 0.37
C LEU A 17 17.76 -12.31 1.03
N ARG A 18 18.41 -11.15 1.14
CA ARG A 18 17.80 -9.91 1.64
C ARG A 18 16.59 -9.47 0.82
N GLN A 19 16.66 -9.54 -0.52
CA GLN A 19 15.54 -9.21 -1.39
C GLN A 19 14.36 -10.19 -1.22
N LYS A 20 14.63 -11.46 -0.92
CA LYS A 20 13.58 -12.43 -0.58
C LYS A 20 12.92 -12.08 0.75
N GLU A 21 13.71 -11.73 1.77
CA GLU A 21 13.20 -11.29 3.07
C GLU A 21 12.34 -10.04 2.95
N ILE A 22 12.76 -9.05 2.15
CA ILE A 22 11.97 -7.84 1.87
C ILE A 22 10.65 -8.21 1.21
N ARG A 23 10.66 -9.12 0.22
CA ARG A 23 9.42 -9.58 -0.44
C ARG A 23 8.47 -10.30 0.51
N THR A 24 8.97 -11.18 1.37
CA THR A 24 8.13 -11.87 2.37
C THR A 24 7.63 -10.91 3.45
N ALA A 25 8.41 -9.90 3.81
CA ALA A 25 8.01 -8.91 4.79
C ALA A 25 6.90 -7.99 4.26
N LYS A 26 6.83 -7.75 2.93
CA LYS A 26 5.81 -6.89 2.30
C LYS A 26 4.36 -7.29 2.61
N GLU A 27 4.11 -8.58 2.81
CA GLU A 27 2.78 -9.11 3.10
C GLU A 27 2.30 -8.79 4.53
N GLN A 28 3.23 -8.51 5.46
CA GLN A 28 2.94 -8.16 6.86
C GLN A 28 3.13 -6.66 7.16
N ILE A 29 3.30 -5.84 6.13
CA ILE A 29 3.44 -4.38 6.28
C ILE A 29 2.09 -3.78 6.66
N ASP A 30 2.03 -3.28 7.90
CA ASP A 30 0.97 -2.40 8.38
C ASP A 30 1.21 -0.98 7.85
N LEU A 31 0.52 -0.63 6.76
CA LEU A 31 0.63 0.65 6.06
C LEU A 31 0.47 1.87 6.99
N ALA A 32 -0.32 1.75 8.07
CA ALA A 32 -0.60 2.87 8.97
C ALA A 32 0.63 3.30 9.80
N LYS A 33 1.58 2.38 10.01
CA LYS A 33 2.80 2.64 10.79
C LYS A 33 3.89 3.35 10.00
N PHE A 34 3.80 3.40 8.67
CA PHE A 34 4.86 3.96 7.84
C PHE A 34 4.75 5.48 7.74
N PRO A 35 5.86 6.23 7.89
CA PRO A 35 5.81 7.70 7.83
C PRO A 35 5.30 8.24 6.49
N CYS A 36 5.51 7.53 5.39
CA CYS A 36 4.98 7.88 4.06
C CYS A 36 3.44 7.86 3.97
N ASN A 37 2.76 7.21 4.92
CA ASN A 37 1.29 7.16 4.99
C ASN A 37 0.75 7.88 6.24
N SER A 38 1.60 8.67 6.90
CA SER A 38 1.20 9.55 8.00
C SER A 38 0.27 10.65 7.49
N VAL A 39 -0.59 11.16 8.38
CA VAL A 39 -1.52 12.25 8.04
C VAL A 39 -0.76 13.57 8.05
N MET A 40 -1.01 14.40 7.03
CA MET A 40 -0.49 15.75 6.87
C MET A 40 -1.66 16.70 6.62
N GLU A 41 -1.57 17.91 7.17
CA GLU A 41 -2.50 19.00 6.87
C GLU A 41 -1.72 20.08 6.10
N CYS A 42 -2.25 20.51 4.96
CA CYS A 42 -1.56 21.48 4.12
C CYS A 42 -1.58 22.88 4.75
N ASP A 43 -0.43 23.52 4.88
CA ASP A 43 -0.30 24.86 5.49
C ASP A 43 -1.05 25.95 4.71
N LYS A 44 -1.32 25.74 3.41
CA LYS A 44 -1.95 26.74 2.53
C LYS A 44 -3.47 26.57 2.44
N CYS A 45 -3.95 25.35 2.25
CA CYS A 45 -5.37 25.08 2.00
C CYS A 45 -6.08 24.36 3.16
N ASN A 46 -5.37 24.02 4.24
CA ASN A 46 -5.85 23.34 5.45
C ASN A 46 -6.59 22.01 5.18
N LYS A 47 -6.42 21.44 3.98
CA LYS A 47 -6.96 20.12 3.65
C LYS A 47 -6.05 19.04 4.22
N LYS A 48 -6.68 18.01 4.79
CA LYS A 48 -5.99 16.81 5.28
C LYS A 48 -5.70 15.87 4.11
N GLN A 49 -4.49 15.35 4.08
CA GLN A 49 -4.02 14.40 3.08
C GLN A 49 -2.98 13.46 3.71
N LYS A 50 -2.46 12.51 2.94
CA LYS A 50 -1.29 11.72 3.37
C LYS A 50 0.00 12.51 3.14
N SER A 51 1.05 12.14 3.86
CA SER A 51 2.36 12.77 3.74
C SER A 51 2.91 12.63 2.33
N ARG A 52 2.93 13.73 1.58
CA ARG A 52 3.39 13.79 0.18
C ARG A 52 4.36 14.96 0.03
N ALA A 53 5.16 14.94 -1.03
CA ALA A 53 6.07 16.04 -1.34
C ALA A 53 5.28 17.33 -1.60
N PHE A 54 4.16 17.20 -2.32
CA PHE A 54 3.28 18.31 -2.67
C PHE A 54 1.88 18.12 -2.08
N CYS A 55 1.15 19.22 -1.90
CA CYS A 55 -0.28 19.13 -1.64
C CYS A 55 -1.01 18.67 -2.89
N TYR A 56 -1.71 17.54 -2.81
CA TYR A 56 -2.51 17.02 -3.91
C TYR A 56 -3.56 18.04 -4.41
N PHE A 57 -4.12 18.85 -3.51
CA PHE A 57 -5.19 19.79 -3.85
C PHE A 57 -4.74 21.13 -4.41
N CYS A 58 -3.56 21.61 -4.01
CA CYS A 58 -3.10 22.97 -4.36
C CYS A 58 -1.64 23.04 -4.78
N GLN A 59 -1.01 21.87 -4.98
CA GLN A 59 0.36 21.65 -5.44
C GLN A 59 1.45 22.38 -4.64
N THR A 60 1.09 22.89 -3.46
CA THR A 60 1.99 23.66 -2.62
C THR A 60 2.87 22.74 -1.78
N LEU A 61 4.15 23.09 -1.64
CA LEU A 61 5.11 22.42 -0.78
C LEU A 61 4.80 22.68 0.69
N GLN A 62 4.85 21.63 1.52
CA GLN A 62 4.69 21.77 2.96
C GLN A 62 5.91 22.48 3.56
N ARG A 63 5.69 23.44 4.47
CA ARG A 63 6.80 24.18 5.10
C ARG A 63 7.68 23.29 5.97
N LEU A 64 7.06 22.32 6.65
CA LEU A 64 7.70 21.34 7.52
C LEU A 64 7.44 19.91 7.01
N PRO A 65 8.13 19.46 5.96
CA PRO A 65 7.96 18.12 5.44
C PRO A 65 8.51 17.08 6.41
N MET A 66 7.84 15.93 6.46
CA MET A 66 8.27 14.77 7.25
C MET A 66 8.94 13.75 6.32
N CYS A 67 10.09 13.21 6.72
CA CYS A 67 10.73 12.13 5.97
C CYS A 67 9.87 10.86 5.95
N ALA A 68 9.55 10.38 4.75
CA ALA A 68 8.77 9.19 4.46
C ALA A 68 9.37 7.87 5.00
N HIS A 69 10.69 7.84 5.24
CA HIS A 69 11.39 6.67 5.78
C HIS A 69 11.55 6.71 7.30
N CYS A 70 12.05 7.81 7.86
CA CYS A 70 12.41 7.91 9.28
C CYS A 70 11.47 8.75 10.14
N GLY A 71 10.48 9.41 9.54
CA GLY A 71 9.49 10.25 10.26
C GLY A 71 10.06 11.54 10.86
N LYS A 72 11.33 11.87 10.59
CA LYS A 72 11.95 13.09 11.15
C LYS A 72 11.52 14.33 10.36
N ILE A 73 11.17 15.38 11.09
CA ILE A 73 10.86 16.74 10.58
C ILE A 73 12.07 17.69 10.76
N LYS A 74 13.07 17.30 11.56
CA LYS A 74 14.32 18.03 11.74
C LYS A 74 15.51 17.10 11.72
N CYS A 75 16.60 17.52 11.10
CA CYS A 75 17.85 16.77 11.02
C CYS A 75 18.83 17.29 12.07
N MET A 76 19.30 16.41 12.96
CA MET A 76 20.21 16.75 14.06
C MET A 76 21.64 16.30 13.71
N LEU A 77 22.61 17.20 13.86
CA LEU A 77 24.02 16.97 13.54
C LEU A 77 24.69 15.84 14.33
N LYS A 78 24.31 15.65 15.62
CA LYS A 78 25.11 14.89 16.61
C LYS A 78 25.42 13.42 16.24
N THR A 79 24.73 12.82 15.28
CA THR A 79 24.92 11.40 14.89
C THR A 79 24.59 11.11 13.41
N GLY A 80 24.49 12.14 12.57
CA GLY A 80 23.83 12.02 11.28
C GLY A 80 24.70 11.49 10.14
N ASP A 81 24.36 10.31 9.61
CA ASP A 81 24.78 9.78 8.31
C ASP A 81 24.14 10.58 7.15
N CYS A 82 24.31 11.90 7.15
CA CYS A 82 23.77 12.81 6.13
C CYS A 82 24.72 12.90 4.94
N VAL A 83 24.17 12.89 3.73
CA VAL A 83 24.92 13.18 2.50
C VAL A 83 25.33 14.65 2.46
N VAL A 84 24.40 15.55 2.80
CA VAL A 84 24.67 16.98 2.95
C VAL A 84 25.03 17.29 4.41
N ARG A 85 26.21 17.84 4.63
CA ARG A 85 26.69 18.24 5.96
C ARG A 85 26.11 19.59 6.36
N HIS A 86 25.55 19.69 7.56
CA HIS A 86 25.01 20.93 8.13
C HIS A 86 25.62 21.20 9.52
N PRO A 87 26.82 21.81 9.60
CA PRO A 87 27.50 22.05 10.86
C PRO A 87 26.79 23.12 11.69
N GLY A 88 26.63 22.87 12.99
CA GLY A 88 26.15 23.87 13.97
C GLY A 88 24.66 24.23 13.91
N VAL A 89 23.88 23.76 12.93
CA VAL A 89 22.47 24.17 12.75
C VAL A 89 21.58 22.95 12.53
N PHE A 90 20.39 22.95 13.13
CA PHE A 90 19.36 21.96 12.80
C PHE A 90 18.74 22.28 11.46
N THR A 91 18.88 21.35 10.52
CA THR A 91 18.30 21.53 9.20
C THR A 91 16.82 21.11 9.21
N THR A 92 15.96 21.99 8.73
CA THR A 92 14.50 21.81 8.63
C THR A 92 14.01 22.24 7.25
N GLY A 93 12.73 22.00 6.93
CA GLY A 93 12.14 22.46 5.68
C GLY A 93 12.79 21.82 4.44
N LEU A 94 13.03 22.60 3.40
CA LEU A 94 13.68 22.15 2.16
C LEU A 94 15.19 21.90 2.29
N GLY A 95 15.82 22.26 3.42
CA GLY A 95 17.24 21.98 3.60
C GLY A 95 17.54 20.53 3.97
N MET A 96 16.57 19.81 4.55
CA MET A 96 16.76 18.42 5.03
C MET A 96 16.50 17.37 3.95
N VAL A 97 16.24 17.86 2.77
CA VAL A 97 15.41 17.25 1.76
C VAL A 97 16.41 16.63 0.77
N GLY A 98 16.52 15.28 0.74
CA GLY A 98 17.42 14.54 -0.18
C GLY A 98 16.82 14.04 -1.52
N ALA A 99 15.66 13.37 -1.51
CA ALA A 99 14.98 12.92 -2.73
C ALA A 99 13.45 12.82 -2.57
N ILE A 100 12.72 12.73 -3.67
CA ILE A 100 11.31 12.32 -3.71
C ILE A 100 11.26 10.85 -4.15
N CYS A 101 10.38 10.06 -3.54
CA CYS A 101 10.21 8.65 -3.91
C CYS A 101 9.13 8.48 -4.98
N ASP A 102 9.45 7.84 -6.11
CA ASP A 102 8.50 7.65 -7.22
C ASP A 102 7.26 6.82 -6.84
N HIS A 103 7.42 5.89 -5.90
CA HIS A 103 6.33 5.00 -5.49
C HIS A 103 5.31 5.67 -4.57
N CYS A 104 5.77 6.44 -3.57
CA CYS A 104 4.87 7.05 -2.58
C CYS A 104 4.71 8.56 -2.75
N GLU A 105 5.44 9.17 -3.69
CA GLU A 105 5.46 10.61 -3.97
C GLU A 105 5.70 11.45 -2.70
N ALA A 106 6.43 10.89 -1.75
CA ALA A 106 6.71 11.49 -0.46
C ALA A 106 8.20 11.81 -0.34
N TRP A 107 8.48 12.86 0.43
CA TRP A 107 9.83 13.34 0.60
C TRP A 107 10.69 12.39 1.46
N VAL A 108 11.94 12.14 1.07
CA VAL A 108 12.95 11.36 1.81
C VAL A 108 14.14 12.23 2.21
N CYS A 109 14.46 12.29 3.50
CA CYS A 109 15.59 13.12 3.96
C CYS A 109 16.94 12.65 3.39
N HIS A 110 17.91 13.56 3.37
CA HIS A 110 19.28 13.31 2.86
C HIS A 110 20.14 12.35 3.68
N GLY A 111 19.55 11.56 4.58
CA GLY A 111 20.29 10.52 5.29
C GLY A 111 20.63 9.39 4.32
N ARG A 112 21.89 8.95 4.22
CA ARG A 112 22.30 7.87 3.30
C ARG A 112 21.45 6.63 3.49
N ARG A 113 21.19 6.24 4.74
CA ARG A 113 20.27 5.12 5.03
C ARG A 113 18.87 5.33 4.45
N CYS A 114 18.29 6.53 4.58
CA CYS A 114 16.94 6.80 4.07
C CYS A 114 16.91 6.74 2.54
N LEU A 115 17.86 7.39 1.87
CA LEU A 115 17.96 7.41 0.42
C LEU A 115 18.21 6.00 -0.17
N THR A 116 19.15 5.26 0.38
CA THR A 116 19.53 3.92 -0.14
C THR A 116 18.49 2.84 0.12
N THR A 117 17.66 2.98 1.16
CA THR A 117 16.73 1.90 1.56
C THR A 117 15.27 2.17 1.23
N HIS A 118 14.83 3.44 1.19
CA HIS A 118 13.41 3.74 1.11
C HIS A 118 12.75 3.20 -0.16
N ALA A 119 13.35 3.42 -1.34
CA ALA A 119 12.80 2.91 -2.61
C ALA A 119 12.60 1.38 -2.57
N CYS A 120 13.56 0.64 -2.05
CA CYS A 120 13.50 -0.83 -1.97
C CYS A 120 12.38 -1.37 -1.06
N ILE A 121 12.02 -0.63 -0.01
CA ILE A 121 11.08 -1.09 1.03
C ILE A 121 9.79 -0.27 1.07
N CYS A 122 9.58 0.64 0.12
CA CYS A 122 8.44 1.54 0.14
C CYS A 122 7.14 0.69 0.20
N PRO A 123 6.26 0.96 1.18
CA PRO A 123 5.05 0.16 1.37
C PRO A 123 4.02 0.37 0.25
N LEU A 124 4.19 1.43 -0.56
CA LEU A 124 3.33 1.80 -1.68
C LEU A 124 3.94 1.40 -3.04
N ILE A 125 4.93 0.51 -3.06
CA ILE A 125 5.39 -0.12 -4.31
C ILE A 125 4.21 -0.89 -4.92
N ASP A 126 3.95 -0.65 -6.20
CA ASP A 126 2.85 -1.24 -6.98
C ASP A 126 1.47 -0.98 -6.35
N ALA A 127 1.31 0.14 -5.62
CA ALA A 127 0.04 0.51 -5.02
C ALA A 127 -0.91 1.13 -6.06
N ILE A 128 -1.76 0.27 -6.60
CA ILE A 128 -2.84 0.63 -7.53
C ILE A 128 -4.17 0.20 -6.90
N CYS A 129 -5.17 1.06 -6.94
CA CYS A 129 -6.50 0.71 -6.45
C CYS A 129 -7.08 -0.45 -7.26
N GLN A 130 -7.58 -1.48 -6.58
CA GLN A 130 -8.18 -2.66 -7.23
C GLN A 130 -9.49 -2.34 -7.97
N GLU A 131 -10.22 -1.30 -7.56
CA GLU A 131 -11.55 -0.97 -8.10
C GLU A 131 -11.48 0.11 -9.19
N CYS A 132 -10.79 1.23 -8.93
CA CYS A 132 -10.69 2.33 -9.89
C CYS A 132 -9.38 2.37 -10.70
N GLU A 133 -8.48 1.40 -10.52
CA GLU A 133 -7.21 1.24 -11.26
C GLU A 133 -6.24 2.44 -11.22
N ARG A 134 -6.56 3.44 -10.40
CA ARG A 134 -5.77 4.65 -10.19
C ARG A 134 -4.64 4.43 -9.18
N GLY A 135 -3.55 5.16 -9.38
CA GLY A 135 -2.33 5.06 -8.60
C GLY A 135 -2.29 6.00 -7.39
N VAL A 136 -1.16 6.00 -6.67
CA VAL A 136 -0.93 6.84 -5.48
C VAL A 136 -1.06 8.35 -5.80
N TRP A 137 -0.66 8.74 -7.01
CA TRP A 137 -0.60 10.11 -7.48
C TRP A 137 -2.01 10.70 -7.68
N ASP A 138 -2.97 9.90 -8.14
CA ASP A 138 -4.31 10.36 -8.52
C ASP A 138 -5.27 10.61 -7.33
N HIS A 139 -4.87 10.21 -6.13
CA HIS A 139 -5.73 10.29 -4.93
C HIS A 139 -5.10 11.05 -3.77
N GLY A 140 -3.93 11.67 -3.99
CA GLY A 140 -3.13 12.27 -2.92
C GLY A 140 -2.67 11.24 -1.90
N GLY A 141 -2.51 9.99 -2.34
CA GLY A 141 -1.89 8.95 -1.55
C GLY A 141 -2.71 8.27 -0.48
N ARG A 142 -4.03 8.51 -0.46
CA ARG A 142 -4.98 7.92 0.49
C ARG A 142 -5.30 6.49 0.08
N ILE A 143 -4.31 5.62 0.26
CA ILE A 143 -4.38 4.19 -0.06
C ILE A 143 -4.41 3.36 1.23
N PHE A 144 -5.30 2.37 1.24
CA PHE A 144 -5.55 1.43 2.31
C PHE A 144 -5.37 0.00 1.80
N ARG A 145 -5.24 -0.97 2.72
CA ARG A 145 -5.27 -2.40 2.39
C ARG A 145 -6.53 -3.03 2.94
N CYS A 146 -7.21 -3.81 2.12
CA CYS A 146 -8.34 -4.60 2.59
C CYS A 146 -7.86 -5.70 3.54
N SER A 147 -8.50 -5.82 4.72
CA SER A 147 -8.17 -6.85 5.71
C SER A 147 -8.42 -8.29 5.25
N PHE A 148 -9.16 -8.48 4.14
CA PHE A 148 -9.56 -9.81 3.65
C PHE A 148 -8.77 -10.27 2.43
N CYS A 149 -8.54 -9.40 1.45
CA CYS A 149 -7.84 -9.76 0.22
C CYS A 149 -6.43 -9.14 0.12
N ASN A 150 -6.04 -8.25 1.05
CA ASN A 150 -4.80 -7.47 1.03
C ASN A 150 -4.55 -6.64 -0.25
N CYS A 151 -5.57 -6.43 -1.09
CA CYS A 151 -5.48 -5.50 -2.21
C CYS A 151 -5.46 -4.05 -1.73
N PHE A 152 -4.85 -3.18 -2.55
CA PHE A 152 -4.83 -1.75 -2.32
C PHE A 152 -6.15 -1.12 -2.76
N LEU A 153 -6.64 -0.17 -1.96
CA LEU A 153 -7.91 0.52 -2.17
C LEU A 153 -7.73 2.00 -1.89
N CYS A 154 -8.34 2.86 -2.70
CA CYS A 154 -8.41 4.28 -2.38
C CYS A 154 -9.42 4.54 -1.26
N GLU A 155 -9.42 5.74 -0.70
CA GLU A 155 -10.38 6.12 0.36
C GLU A 155 -11.85 6.00 -0.06
N ASP A 156 -12.13 6.27 -1.33
CA ASP A 156 -13.49 6.24 -1.88
C ASP A 156 -14.00 4.79 -1.99
N ASP A 157 -13.15 3.88 -2.47
CA ASP A 157 -13.51 2.47 -2.73
C ASP A 157 -13.37 1.56 -1.50
N GLN A 158 -12.68 2.01 -0.44
CA GLN A 158 -12.34 1.13 0.68
C GLN A 158 -13.57 0.50 1.35
N PHE A 159 -14.66 1.27 1.48
CA PHE A 159 -15.84 0.84 2.23
C PHE A 159 -16.71 -0.10 1.39
N GLU A 160 -16.92 0.23 0.12
CA GLU A 160 -17.69 -0.61 -0.80
C GLU A 160 -16.99 -1.95 -1.06
N HIS A 161 -15.68 -1.91 -1.25
CA HIS A 161 -14.90 -3.13 -1.38
C HIS A 161 -14.90 -3.94 -0.08
N GLN A 162 -14.67 -3.34 1.10
CA GLN A 162 -14.68 -4.11 2.36
C GLN A 162 -16.04 -4.77 2.65
N ALA A 163 -17.14 -4.11 2.28
CA ALA A 163 -18.49 -4.66 2.42
C ALA A 163 -18.73 -5.88 1.53
N SER A 164 -18.16 -5.90 0.32
CA SER A 164 -18.35 -6.99 -0.66
C SER A 164 -17.21 -8.00 -0.70
N CYS A 165 -16.04 -7.70 -0.11
CA CYS A 165 -14.83 -8.51 -0.26
C CYS A 165 -14.94 -9.92 0.33
N GLN A 166 -15.75 -10.13 1.36
CA GLN A 166 -15.98 -11.47 1.92
C GLN A 166 -16.96 -12.30 1.09
N ILE A 167 -17.73 -11.66 0.23
CA ILE A 167 -18.75 -12.31 -0.59
C ILE A 167 -18.08 -12.89 -1.84
N LEU A 168 -18.38 -14.15 -2.13
CA LEU A 168 -18.02 -14.80 -3.38
C LEU A 168 -19.26 -14.74 -4.28
N GLU A 169 -19.15 -14.02 -5.38
CA GLU A 169 -20.26 -13.87 -6.35
C GLU A 169 -20.48 -15.12 -7.22
N ALA A 170 -19.56 -16.10 -7.14
CA ALA A 170 -19.66 -17.32 -7.91
C ALA A 170 -20.83 -18.19 -7.40
N GLU A 171 -21.97 -18.15 -8.12
CA GLU A 171 -23.18 -18.92 -7.83
C GLU A 171 -22.95 -20.43 -7.66
N SER A 172 -21.87 -20.97 -8.24
CA SER A 172 -21.66 -22.41 -8.29
C SER A 172 -20.78 -22.98 -7.17
N PHE A 173 -20.01 -22.17 -6.41
CA PHE A 173 -19.00 -22.65 -5.44
C PHE A 173 -18.12 -23.82 -5.95
N LYS A 174 -17.98 -23.94 -7.27
CA LYS A 174 -17.28 -25.03 -7.93
C LYS A 174 -15.79 -24.73 -7.93
N CYS A 175 -15.01 -25.79 -7.81
CA CYS A 175 -13.58 -25.75 -7.99
C CYS A 175 -13.26 -25.34 -9.42
N GLN A 176 -12.46 -24.29 -9.58
CA GLN A 176 -12.03 -23.77 -10.88
C GLN A 176 -11.42 -24.83 -11.81
N SER A 177 -10.84 -25.90 -11.25
CA SER A 177 -10.08 -26.90 -12.02
C SER A 177 -10.80 -28.25 -12.25
N CYS A 178 -11.79 -28.66 -11.43
CA CYS A 178 -12.53 -29.92 -11.64
C CYS A 178 -14.06 -29.79 -11.57
N ASN A 179 -14.61 -28.59 -11.44
CA ASN A 179 -16.06 -28.34 -11.30
C ASN A 179 -16.77 -29.09 -10.15
N ARG A 180 -16.03 -29.77 -9.25
CA ARG A 180 -16.55 -30.32 -7.98
C ARG A 180 -16.72 -29.20 -6.96
N LEU A 181 -17.45 -29.43 -5.86
CA LEU A 181 -17.57 -28.43 -4.78
C LEU A 181 -16.20 -28.01 -4.23
N GLY A 182 -15.95 -26.71 -4.18
CA GLY A 182 -14.74 -26.12 -3.63
C GLY A 182 -14.83 -26.01 -2.11
N GLN A 183 -13.84 -26.56 -1.40
CA GLN A 183 -13.76 -26.47 0.06
C GLN A 183 -12.96 -25.26 0.51
N TYR A 184 -12.03 -24.78 -0.31
CA TYR A 184 -11.17 -23.64 -0.04
C TYR A 184 -11.46 -22.50 -1.00
N SER A 185 -11.49 -21.27 -0.50
CA SER A 185 -11.76 -20.07 -1.28
C SER A 185 -10.66 -19.05 -1.09
N CYS A 186 -10.24 -18.45 -2.21
CA CYS A 186 -9.31 -17.33 -2.19
C CYS A 186 -10.09 -16.01 -2.31
N LEU A 187 -10.05 -15.17 -1.27
CA LEU A 187 -10.74 -13.87 -1.29
C LEU A 187 -10.10 -12.84 -2.22
N ARG A 188 -8.82 -13.03 -2.57
CA ARG A 188 -8.12 -12.18 -3.53
C ARG A 188 -8.44 -12.50 -4.98
N CYS A 189 -8.62 -13.78 -5.32
CA CYS A 189 -8.98 -14.20 -6.68
C CYS A 189 -10.48 -14.41 -6.87
N LYS A 190 -11.26 -14.44 -5.78
CA LYS A 190 -12.69 -14.80 -5.79
C LYS A 190 -12.97 -16.18 -6.42
N THR A 191 -12.03 -17.12 -6.28
CA THR A 191 -12.12 -18.48 -6.84
C THR A 191 -12.11 -19.55 -5.75
N CYS A 192 -12.88 -20.62 -5.96
CA CYS A 192 -12.91 -21.79 -5.08
C CYS A 192 -12.07 -22.95 -5.64
N TYR A 193 -11.54 -23.79 -4.74
CA TYR A 193 -10.72 -24.97 -5.04
C TYR A 193 -11.12 -26.16 -4.15
N CYS A 194 -11.04 -27.38 -4.68
CA CYS A 194 -11.14 -28.60 -3.88
C CYS A 194 -9.81 -28.90 -3.15
N GLU A 195 -9.81 -29.84 -2.21
CA GLU A 195 -8.60 -30.28 -1.47
C GLU A 195 -7.42 -30.66 -2.38
N ASP A 196 -7.72 -31.33 -3.49
CA ASP A 196 -6.69 -31.79 -4.44
C ASP A 196 -6.10 -30.64 -5.27
N HIS A 197 -6.91 -29.64 -5.60
CA HIS A 197 -6.51 -28.54 -6.51
C HIS A 197 -5.98 -27.31 -5.79
N VAL A 198 -6.25 -27.16 -4.49
CA VAL A 198 -5.60 -26.13 -3.68
C VAL A 198 -4.16 -26.53 -3.31
N ARG A 199 -3.88 -27.85 -3.20
CA ARG A 199 -2.56 -28.37 -2.82
C ARG A 199 -1.71 -28.64 -4.06
N ARG A 200 -0.54 -28.01 -4.16
CA ARG A 200 0.48 -28.35 -5.16
C ARG A 200 1.11 -29.70 -4.79
N LYS A 201 1.13 -30.64 -5.75
CA LYS A 201 1.80 -31.94 -5.59
C LYS A 201 3.28 -31.74 -5.25
N GLY A 202 3.76 -32.41 -4.19
CA GLY A 202 5.16 -32.36 -3.75
C GLY A 202 5.54 -31.24 -2.78
N PHE A 203 4.61 -30.36 -2.39
CA PHE A 203 4.86 -29.34 -1.38
C PHE A 203 4.45 -29.81 0.03
N LYS A 204 5.34 -29.67 1.02
CA LYS A 204 5.01 -29.97 2.42
C LYS A 204 4.27 -28.77 3.03
N TYR A 205 2.99 -28.95 3.32
CA TYR A 205 2.20 -27.97 4.05
C TYR A 205 2.36 -28.17 5.55
N GLU A 206 2.61 -27.10 6.28
CA GLU A 206 2.62 -27.13 7.74
C GLU A 206 1.19 -27.27 8.26
N LYS A 207 0.99 -28.15 9.24
CA LYS A 207 -0.31 -28.30 9.92
C LYS A 207 -0.64 -26.98 10.63
N ASN A 208 -1.88 -26.52 10.50
CA ASN A 208 -2.43 -25.27 11.08
C ASN A 208 -2.11 -23.94 10.35
N LYS A 209 -1.39 -23.95 9.23
CA LYS A 209 -1.27 -22.76 8.37
C LYS A 209 -2.27 -22.81 7.21
N ALA A 210 -2.82 -21.65 6.83
CA ALA A 210 -3.72 -21.54 5.68
C ALA A 210 -2.99 -21.98 4.40
N ILE A 211 -3.71 -22.67 3.50
CA ILE A 211 -3.12 -23.16 2.26
C ILE A 211 -3.03 -21.97 1.28
N PRO A 212 -1.87 -21.67 0.68
CA PRO A 212 -1.76 -20.62 -0.31
C PRO A 212 -2.51 -20.98 -1.61
N CYS A 213 -3.20 -20.00 -2.17
CA CYS A 213 -3.92 -20.10 -3.43
C CYS A 213 -2.95 -20.48 -4.58
N PRO A 214 -3.32 -21.43 -5.47
CA PRO A 214 -2.43 -21.83 -6.56
C PRO A 214 -2.14 -20.69 -7.54
N LYS A 215 -3.08 -19.75 -7.74
CA LYS A 215 -2.98 -18.61 -8.68
C LYS A 215 -2.17 -17.44 -8.11
N CYS A 216 -2.53 -16.94 -6.92
CA CYS A 216 -1.93 -15.73 -6.35
C CYS A 216 -1.08 -15.96 -5.10
N SER A 217 -0.95 -17.21 -4.65
CA SER A 217 -0.24 -17.60 -3.41
C SER A 217 -0.76 -16.96 -2.12
N PHE A 218 -1.87 -16.22 -2.17
CA PHE A 218 -2.54 -15.66 -1.00
C PHE A 218 -3.23 -16.73 -0.15
N GLU A 219 -3.31 -16.53 1.16
CA GLU A 219 -3.94 -17.47 2.08
C GLU A 219 -5.40 -17.75 1.68
N THR A 220 -5.76 -19.03 1.61
CA THR A 220 -7.16 -19.45 1.37
C THR A 220 -7.89 -19.67 2.69
N SER A 221 -9.17 -19.29 2.71
CA SER A 221 -10.08 -19.54 3.82
C SER A 221 -10.96 -20.75 3.49
N GLN A 222 -11.47 -21.45 4.51
CA GLN A 222 -12.44 -22.52 4.26
C GLN A 222 -13.78 -21.88 3.86
N THR A 223 -14.40 -22.41 2.80
CA THR A 223 -15.64 -21.85 2.24
C THR A 223 -16.79 -21.87 3.24
N LYS A 224 -16.80 -22.86 4.15
CA LYS A 224 -17.81 -22.97 5.22
C LYS A 224 -17.68 -21.91 6.31
N ASP A 225 -16.47 -21.36 6.52
CA ASP A 225 -16.19 -20.38 7.58
C ASP A 225 -16.48 -18.95 7.09
N LEU A 226 -16.68 -18.77 5.79
CA LEU A 226 -17.15 -17.52 5.20
C LEU A 226 -18.66 -17.44 5.42
N SER A 227 -19.13 -16.40 6.12
CA SER A 227 -20.55 -16.12 6.31
C SER A 227 -21.19 -15.76 4.98
N MET A 228 -21.60 -16.79 4.23
CA MET A 228 -22.26 -16.64 2.94
C MET A 228 -23.72 -16.22 3.18
N SER A 229 -23.95 -14.91 3.29
CA SER A 229 -25.31 -14.39 3.30
C SER A 229 -25.90 -14.57 1.89
N THR A 230 -26.87 -15.47 1.76
CA THR A 230 -27.72 -15.58 0.56
C THR A 230 -28.71 -14.42 0.43
N ARG A 231 -28.73 -13.50 1.41
CA ARG A 231 -29.51 -12.27 1.39
C ARG A 231 -28.57 -11.11 1.06
N SER A 232 -28.53 -10.70 -0.20
CA SER A 232 -27.85 -9.49 -0.63
C SER A 232 -28.64 -8.27 -0.11
N HIS A 233 -28.21 -7.68 1.00
CA HIS A 233 -28.69 -6.36 1.37
C HIS A 233 -27.88 -5.33 0.57
N LYS A 234 -28.46 -4.80 -0.50
CA LYS A 234 -27.91 -3.60 -1.17
C LYS A 234 -28.02 -2.44 -0.18
N PHE A 235 -26.89 -2.08 0.43
CA PHE A 235 -26.77 -0.83 1.18
C PHE A 235 -26.61 0.32 0.18
N GLY A 236 -27.69 0.61 -0.57
CA GLY A 236 -27.86 1.88 -1.25
C GLY A 236 -28.63 2.82 -0.32
N ARG A 237 -28.36 4.13 -0.40
CA ARG A 237 -29.23 5.15 0.22
C ARG A 237 -30.66 4.85 -0.21
N GLN A 238 -31.48 4.39 0.73
CA GLN A 238 -32.89 4.11 0.46
C GLN A 238 -33.54 5.43 0.05
N ASN A 239 -33.84 5.56 -1.24
CA ASN A 239 -34.82 6.52 -1.71
C ASN A 239 -36.14 6.15 -1.01
N GLN A 240 -36.66 7.05 -0.19
CA GLN A 240 -38.06 6.99 0.24
C GLN A 240 -38.93 7.02 -1.02
N GLY A 241 -39.69 5.95 -1.27
CA GLY A 241 -40.76 5.98 -2.26
C GLY A 241 -41.21 4.61 -2.73
N GLY A 242 -42.44 4.23 -2.36
CA GLY A 242 -43.22 3.21 -3.07
C GLY A 242 -44.00 2.25 -2.16
N PRO A 243 -45.35 2.26 -2.16
CA PRO A 243 -46.17 1.61 -1.16
C PRO A 243 -46.32 0.11 -1.44
N SER A 244 -46.09 -0.72 -0.41
CA SER A 244 -46.59 -2.09 -0.40
C SER A 244 -48.09 -2.04 -0.12
N GLU A 245 -48.89 -2.49 -1.08
CA GLU A 245 -50.29 -2.81 -0.86
C GLU A 245 -50.38 -3.99 0.11
N SER A 246 -50.85 -3.69 1.32
CA SER A 246 -51.30 -4.68 2.29
C SER A 246 -52.64 -4.20 2.80
N ASP A 247 -53.65 -5.00 2.49
CA ASP A 247 -55.05 -4.87 2.85
C ASP A 247 -55.28 -4.79 4.38
N GLU A 248 -56.44 -4.23 4.72
CA GLU A 248 -57.17 -4.30 6.00
C GLU A 248 -56.99 -3.20 7.08
N GLU A 249 -57.93 -2.25 6.99
CA GLU A 249 -58.87 -1.72 8.01
C GLU A 249 -58.44 -0.96 9.28
N ASN A 250 -59.18 0.16 9.42
CA ASN A 250 -59.63 0.87 10.63
C ASN A 250 -58.72 1.92 11.31
N GLY A 251 -59.23 3.16 11.32
CA GLY A 251 -58.98 4.08 12.44
C GLY A 251 -58.90 5.57 12.12
N TYR A 252 -60.06 6.22 11.97
CA TYR A 252 -60.37 7.60 12.41
C TYR A 252 -59.30 8.73 12.27
N ASN A 253 -59.59 9.63 11.32
CA ASN A 253 -59.79 11.07 11.54
C ASN A 253 -58.65 11.92 12.18
N SER A 254 -57.98 12.75 11.36
CA SER A 254 -57.92 14.19 11.65
C SER A 254 -57.55 15.00 10.40
N TYR A 255 -58.44 15.93 10.09
CA TYR A 255 -58.27 17.10 9.22
C TYR A 255 -56.94 17.84 9.45
N ARG A 256 -56.35 18.41 8.40
CA ARG A 256 -56.47 19.86 8.02
C ARG A 256 -55.21 20.35 7.27
N ASN A 257 -55.45 20.96 6.09
CA ASN A 257 -54.86 22.20 5.53
C ASN A 257 -53.33 22.39 5.47
N GLN A 258 -52.73 23.08 4.49
CA GLN A 258 -53.16 23.85 3.32
C GLN A 258 -51.86 24.30 2.64
N GLU A 259 -51.88 24.50 1.31
CA GLU A 259 -51.11 25.55 0.59
C GLU A 259 -49.56 25.47 0.61
N SER A 260 -48.80 25.79 -0.44
CA SER A 260 -49.09 26.49 -1.70
C SER A 260 -47.97 26.24 -2.71
N CYS A 261 -48.32 26.45 -3.99
CA CYS A 261 -47.52 26.66 -5.20
C CYS A 261 -46.35 27.66 -5.02
N TYR A 262 -45.29 27.72 -5.84
CA TYR A 262 -45.14 28.00 -7.29
C TYR A 262 -43.73 27.52 -7.73
N GLY A 263 -43.37 27.25 -8.99
CA GLY A 263 -44.03 27.49 -10.27
C GLY A 263 -43.22 26.88 -11.44
N THR A 264 -43.96 26.52 -12.48
CA THR A 264 -43.54 26.13 -13.83
C THR A 264 -42.75 27.22 -14.56
N THR A 265 -41.76 26.84 -15.37
CA THR A 265 -41.57 27.36 -16.74
C THR A 265 -40.78 26.35 -17.58
N SER A 266 -41.26 26.17 -18.80
CA SER A 266 -40.85 25.20 -19.80
C SER A 266 -40.28 25.91 -21.04
N TYR A 267 -39.55 25.14 -21.84
CA TYR A 267 -39.15 25.30 -23.26
C TYR A 267 -37.92 26.17 -23.59
N ALA A 268 -36.92 25.56 -24.23
CA ALA A 268 -36.54 25.86 -25.62
C ALA A 268 -35.45 24.88 -26.13
N ASN A 269 -35.76 24.21 -27.24
CA ASN A 269 -34.79 23.55 -28.13
C ASN A 269 -33.89 24.60 -28.79
N ASN A 270 -32.62 24.26 -29.01
CA ASN A 270 -31.89 24.67 -30.21
C ASN A 270 -30.84 23.61 -30.54
N ASP A 271 -31.03 23.04 -31.72
CA ASP A 271 -30.10 22.20 -32.47
C ASP A 271 -29.30 23.12 -33.43
N GLU A 272 -28.26 22.56 -34.05
CA GLU A 272 -27.43 23.05 -35.18
C GLU A 272 -25.90 23.22 -34.92
N ASN A 273 -25.17 22.16 -35.31
CA ASN A 273 -24.09 22.11 -36.33
C ASN A 273 -22.68 22.69 -36.06
N ASN A 274 -21.68 21.78 -36.11
CA ASN A 274 -20.49 21.72 -37.01
C ASN A 274 -19.37 20.93 -36.29
N GLU A 275 -19.05 19.70 -36.72
CA GLU A 275 -18.13 19.33 -37.82
C GLU A 275 -16.64 19.57 -37.49
N ASP A 276 -15.95 18.43 -37.34
CA ASP A 276 -14.60 18.05 -37.77
C ASP A 276 -13.38 18.92 -37.41
N ASP A 277 -12.38 18.27 -36.79
CA ASP A 277 -10.99 18.31 -37.29
C ASP A 277 -10.19 17.13 -36.71
N GLU A 278 -9.62 16.37 -37.65
CA GLU A 278 -8.71 15.23 -37.48
C GLU A 278 -7.24 15.69 -37.28
N ASP A 279 -6.42 14.73 -36.83
CA ASP A 279 -4.95 14.64 -36.95
C ASP A 279 -4.04 15.57 -36.10
N ASP A 280 -3.17 14.96 -35.29
CA ASP A 280 -1.76 14.80 -35.71
C ASP A 280 -1.01 13.78 -34.84
N ASP A 281 -0.23 12.95 -35.53
CA ASP A 281 0.74 11.97 -35.03
C ASP A 281 1.92 12.68 -34.35
N ASP A 282 2.50 12.07 -33.31
CA ASP A 282 3.92 12.29 -32.99
C ASP A 282 4.46 11.10 -32.16
N ASP A 283 4.97 10.13 -32.93
CA ASP A 283 5.75 8.98 -32.52
C ASP A 283 7.19 9.42 -32.21
N TYR A 284 7.60 9.37 -30.94
CA TYR A 284 9.00 9.56 -30.52
C TYR A 284 9.48 8.30 -29.80
N ASP A 285 10.01 7.38 -30.61
CA ASP A 285 11.11 6.47 -30.25
C ASP A 285 12.33 7.32 -29.88
N ASP A 286 12.89 7.15 -28.68
CA ASP A 286 14.32 7.43 -28.46
C ASP A 286 14.92 6.52 -27.39
N GLU A 287 16.13 6.09 -27.70
CA GLU A 287 16.76 4.84 -27.32
C GLU A 287 17.35 4.81 -25.90
N ASP A 288 17.31 3.63 -25.30
CA ASP A 288 18.05 3.25 -24.09
C ASP A 288 19.56 3.30 -24.31
N GLU A 289 20.27 4.29 -23.75
CA GLU A 289 21.74 4.25 -23.65
C GLU A 289 22.19 4.16 -22.18
N TYR A 290 22.62 2.95 -21.81
CA TYR A 290 23.23 2.63 -20.52
C TYR A 290 24.74 2.92 -20.55
N GLU A 291 25.19 4.00 -19.92
CA GLU A 291 26.61 4.21 -19.61
C GLU A 291 26.90 3.84 -18.15
N ASP A 292 27.52 2.67 -17.98
CA ASP A 292 28.01 2.11 -16.71
C ASP A 292 29.46 2.57 -16.50
N GLU A 293 29.68 3.69 -15.79
CA GLU A 293 31.02 4.08 -15.36
C GLU A 293 31.42 3.35 -14.06
N GLU A 294 32.14 2.24 -14.21
CA GLU A 294 32.89 1.60 -13.13
C GLU A 294 34.05 2.51 -12.69
N ASN A 295 33.96 3.04 -11.47
CA ASN A 295 35.11 3.63 -10.78
C ASN A 295 35.49 2.71 -9.61
N ASP A 296 36.41 1.78 -9.91
CA ASP A 296 37.19 1.02 -8.93
C ASP A 296 38.23 1.98 -8.33
N ASP A 297 38.08 2.28 -7.03
CA ASP A 297 39.22 2.71 -6.23
C ASP A 297 39.20 2.01 -4.86
N ASP A 298 40.33 1.38 -4.63
CA ASP A 298 40.64 0.32 -3.70
C ASP A 298 40.97 0.82 -2.27
N GLU A 299 40.70 -0.08 -1.31
CA GLU A 299 41.54 -0.44 -0.16
C GLU A 299 41.70 0.44 1.12
N LEU A 300 41.73 -0.33 2.25
CA LEU A 300 42.15 -0.04 3.64
C LEU A 300 41.12 0.69 4.55
N SER A 301 40.75 0.22 5.76
CA SER A 301 41.47 -0.58 6.76
C SER A 301 40.49 -1.33 7.69
N SER A 302 40.70 -2.64 7.92
CA SER A 302 40.02 -3.40 8.96
C SER A 302 41.02 -4.16 9.82
N GLU A 303 41.69 -3.46 10.73
CA GLU A 303 42.53 -4.07 11.77
C GLU A 303 42.45 -3.22 13.05
N ASP A 304 41.32 -3.22 13.78
CA ASP A 304 41.36 -2.69 15.18
C ASP A 304 40.22 -3.08 16.14
N GLU A 305 39.35 -4.06 15.83
CA GLU A 305 38.25 -4.43 16.75
C GLU A 305 38.54 -5.63 17.69
N ASP A 306 39.55 -6.47 17.41
CA ASP A 306 39.75 -7.71 18.18
C ASP A 306 40.51 -7.56 19.51
N LYS A 307 41.04 -6.37 19.85
CA LYS A 307 41.79 -6.15 21.10
C LYS A 307 40.98 -5.58 22.26
N LYS A 308 39.74 -5.11 22.05
CA LYS A 308 38.91 -4.55 23.14
C LYS A 308 38.11 -5.61 23.92
N ASN A 309 37.85 -6.78 23.33
CA ASN A 309 36.93 -7.74 23.95
C ASN A 309 37.60 -8.65 25.01
N THR A 310 38.93 -8.77 25.01
CA THR A 310 39.67 -9.60 25.98
C THR A 310 40.01 -8.87 27.28
N LYS A 311 39.96 -7.53 27.31
CA LYS A 311 40.25 -6.75 28.53
C LYS A 311 39.04 -6.60 29.46
N THR A 312 37.83 -6.62 28.90
CA THR A 312 36.58 -6.43 29.66
C THR A 312 36.15 -7.69 30.44
N GLN A 313 36.52 -8.90 29.98
CA GLN A 313 36.17 -10.15 30.69
C GLN A 313 37.08 -10.49 31.87
N ARG A 314 38.24 -9.82 32.04
CA ARG A 314 39.13 -10.07 33.20
C ARG A 314 38.78 -9.26 34.44
N ILE A 315 37.96 -8.21 34.32
CA ILE A 315 37.62 -7.33 35.45
C ILE A 315 36.37 -7.83 36.21
N SER A 316 35.49 -8.62 35.57
CA SER A 316 34.24 -9.08 36.20
C SER A 316 34.38 -10.29 37.14
N ASN A 317 35.56 -10.92 37.23
CA ASN A 317 35.74 -12.16 37.99
C ASN A 317 36.53 -12.00 39.30
N SER A 318 36.95 -10.79 39.70
CA SER A 318 37.71 -10.60 40.95
C SER A 318 36.88 -10.22 42.19
N ASP A 319 35.62 -9.83 42.05
CA ASP A 319 34.89 -9.12 43.12
C ASP A 319 33.76 -9.93 43.79
N LYS A 320 33.80 -11.27 43.73
CA LYS A 320 32.78 -12.14 44.38
C LYS A 320 33.31 -13.09 45.44
N SER A 321 34.38 -12.71 46.14
CA SER A 321 34.83 -13.43 47.34
C SER A 321 35.46 -12.48 48.36
N LYS A 322 34.63 -11.79 49.15
CA LYS A 322 34.90 -11.39 50.55
C LYS A 322 33.70 -10.65 51.14
N VAL A 323 33.33 -11.10 52.34
CA VAL A 323 32.29 -10.62 53.28
C VAL A 323 30.88 -11.13 53.01
#